data_AF-A0A7G8ZKA2-F1
#
_entry.id   AF-A0A7G8ZKA2-F1
#
_cell.length_a   1.000
_cell.length_b   1.000
_cell.length_c   1.000
_cell.angle_alpha   90.00
_cell.angle_beta   90.00
_cell.angle_gamma   90.00
#
_symmetry.space_group_name_H-M   'P 1'
#
loop_
_entity.id
_entity.type
_entity.pdbx_description
1 polymer ?
#
loop_
_entity_poly.entity_id
_entity_poly.type
_entity_poly.pdbx_seq_one_letter_code
_entity_poly.pdbx_strand_id
1 'polypeptide(L)'
;MWGSDPDIARALKALGLGPEASMPEAKSAFRQVAKRLHPDHTPPTPETLSRLAEAVHAIRTLEKSDSLEVELALSPGDARDGVTRTVTHRGRNGLFRILPDSASGTRIAAIGDPAFTIVIRIEAQTQTSAPTTEAGLNRFVDDFVKGSPTARLAGWLRKARSAA
;
A
#
# COMPACT_ATOMS: atom_id res chain seq x y z
N MET A 1 -12.91 9.18 7.44
CA MET A 1 -14.19 9.31 8.14
C MET A 1 -15.02 8.12 7.78
N TRP A 2 -15.48 7.40 8.79
CA TRP A 2 -16.37 6.27 8.60
C TRP A 2 -17.67 6.77 7.95
N GLY A 3 -18.19 6.04 6.95
CA GLY A 3 -19.46 6.43 6.32
C GLY A 3 -20.60 6.48 7.34
N SER A 4 -21.79 6.91 6.91
CA SER A 4 -23.01 6.99 7.73
C SER A 4 -23.60 5.60 8.08
N ASP A 5 -22.76 4.67 8.50
CA ASP A 5 -23.14 3.32 8.88
C ASP A 5 -23.67 3.31 10.33
N PRO A 6 -24.93 2.90 10.55
CA PRO A 6 -25.53 2.86 11.88
C PRO A 6 -24.78 1.93 12.85
N ASP A 7 -24.12 0.89 12.34
CA ASP A 7 -23.36 -0.04 13.18
C ASP A 7 -22.04 0.59 13.67
N ILE A 8 -21.42 1.44 12.85
CA ILE A 8 -20.23 2.22 13.25
C ILE A 8 -20.62 3.25 14.33
N ALA A 9 -21.74 3.96 14.15
CA ALA A 9 -22.24 4.90 15.16
C ALA A 9 -22.55 4.19 16.50
N ARG A 10 -23.14 2.99 16.45
CA ARG A 10 -23.39 2.18 17.65
C ARG A 10 -22.10 1.74 18.32
N ALA A 11 -21.12 1.29 17.55
CA ALA A 11 -19.80 0.88 18.07
C ALA A 11 -19.08 2.05 18.76
N LEU A 12 -19.13 3.24 18.19
CA LEU A 12 -18.52 4.43 18.82
C LEU A 12 -19.19 4.81 20.12
N LYS A 13 -20.52 4.78 20.12
CA LYS A 13 -21.30 5.04 21.34
C LYS A 13 -20.97 4.03 22.44
N ALA A 14 -20.78 2.75 22.10
CA ALA A 14 -20.38 1.71 23.06
C ALA A 14 -18.99 1.98 23.69
N LEU A 15 -18.08 2.62 22.95
CA LEU A 15 -16.78 3.07 23.45
C LEU A 15 -16.84 4.46 24.12
N GLY A 16 -17.99 5.13 24.11
CA GLY A 16 -18.17 6.48 24.66
C GLY A 16 -17.59 7.60 23.79
N LEU A 17 -17.50 7.38 22.48
CA LEU A 17 -16.91 8.30 21.51
C LEU A 17 -17.97 8.99 20.64
N GLY A 18 -17.61 10.17 20.12
CA GLY A 18 -18.41 10.89 19.13
C GLY A 18 -18.28 10.30 17.72
N PRO A 19 -19.15 10.71 16.78
CA PRO A 19 -19.17 10.19 15.40
C PRO A 19 -17.90 10.52 14.60
N GLU A 20 -17.21 11.60 14.95
CA GLU A 20 -15.97 12.05 14.28
C GLU A 20 -14.71 11.42 14.85
N ALA A 21 -14.83 10.52 15.84
CA ALA A 21 -13.65 9.91 16.45
C ALA A 21 -12.87 9.07 15.44
N SER A 22 -11.57 9.02 15.63
CA SER A 22 -10.62 8.30 14.78
C SER A 22 -10.37 6.88 15.29
N MET A 23 -9.80 6.01 14.45
CA MET A 23 -9.39 4.67 14.85
C MET A 23 -8.39 4.67 16.04
N PRO A 24 -7.37 5.55 16.09
CA PRO A 24 -6.50 5.66 17.27
C PRO A 24 -7.25 6.02 18.56
N GLU A 25 -8.25 6.91 18.49
CA GLU A 25 -9.09 7.27 19.64
C GLU A 25 -9.96 6.08 20.08
N ALA A 26 -10.56 5.36 19.12
CA ALA A 26 -11.29 4.12 19.39
C ALA A 26 -10.43 3.07 20.10
N LYS A 27 -9.22 2.83 19.62
CA LYS A 27 -8.25 1.91 20.27
C LYS A 27 -7.85 2.39 21.65
N SER A 28 -7.66 3.70 21.83
CA SER A 28 -7.35 4.28 23.14
C SER A 28 -8.50 4.07 24.13
N ALA A 29 -9.73 4.41 23.74
CA ALA A 29 -10.92 4.21 24.57
C ALA A 29 -11.12 2.73 24.93
N PHE A 30 -10.99 1.83 23.95
CA PHE A 30 -11.03 0.39 24.17
C PHE A 30 -10.00 -0.06 25.21
N ARG A 31 -8.73 0.37 25.10
CA ARG A 31 -7.68 0.04 26.07
C ARG A 31 -8.02 0.50 27.49
N GLN A 32 -8.64 1.67 27.64
CA GLN A 32 -9.08 2.16 28.95
C GLN A 32 -10.21 1.31 29.53
N VAL A 33 -11.19 0.92 28.70
CA VAL A 33 -12.27 0.02 29.13
C VAL A 33 -11.71 -1.35 29.52
N ALA A 34 -10.85 -1.94 28.68
CA ALA A 34 -10.22 -3.22 28.93
C ALA A 34 -9.38 -3.19 30.22
N LYS A 35 -8.55 -2.16 30.43
CA LYS A 35 -7.76 -2.01 31.66
C LYS A 35 -8.63 -1.92 32.91
N ARG A 36 -9.75 -1.22 32.83
CA ARG A 36 -10.67 -1.03 33.97
C ARG A 36 -11.49 -2.27 34.29
N LEU A 37 -11.87 -3.06 33.28
CA LEU A 37 -12.81 -4.17 33.42
C LEU A 37 -12.16 -5.55 33.22
N HIS A 38 -10.83 -5.63 33.19
CA HIS A 38 -10.12 -6.89 32.98
C HIS A 38 -10.42 -7.86 34.13
N PRO A 39 -10.76 -9.14 33.85
CA PRO A 39 -11.05 -10.13 34.89
C PRO A 39 -9.91 -10.34 35.90
N ASP A 40 -8.67 -10.08 35.50
CA ASP A 40 -7.50 -10.22 36.40
C ASP A 40 -7.45 -9.16 37.51
N HIS A 41 -8.12 -8.02 37.32
CA HIS A 41 -8.06 -6.88 38.26
C HIS A 41 -9.43 -6.49 38.81
N THR A 42 -10.52 -6.92 38.16
CA THR A 42 -11.89 -6.61 38.55
C THR A 42 -12.71 -7.90 38.61
N PRO A 43 -13.48 -8.14 39.68
CA PRO A 43 -14.32 -9.33 39.79
C PRO A 43 -15.23 -9.50 38.56
N PRO A 44 -15.26 -10.68 37.94
CA PRO A 44 -16.04 -10.93 36.72
C PRO A 44 -17.53 -11.08 37.06
N THR A 45 -18.22 -9.96 37.23
CA THR A 45 -19.68 -9.92 37.35
C THR A 45 -20.33 -9.96 35.96
N PRO A 46 -21.60 -10.43 35.84
CA PRO A 46 -22.31 -10.40 34.56
C PRO A 46 -22.31 -9.02 33.89
N GLU A 47 -22.39 -7.95 34.68
CA GLU A 47 -22.35 -6.57 34.18
C GLU A 47 -20.97 -6.21 33.60
N THR A 48 -19.89 -6.49 34.32
CA THR A 48 -18.51 -6.21 33.86
C THR A 48 -18.16 -6.98 32.59
N LEU A 49 -18.56 -8.27 32.53
CA LEU A 49 -18.32 -9.12 31.37
C LEU A 49 -19.15 -8.66 30.16
N SER A 50 -20.41 -8.29 30.35
CA SER A 50 -21.25 -7.75 29.28
C SER A 50 -20.65 -6.48 28.69
N ARG A 51 -20.22 -5.56 29.55
CA ARG A 51 -19.61 -4.30 29.11
C ARG A 51 -18.26 -4.50 28.41
N LEU A 52 -17.45 -5.45 28.86
CA LEU A 52 -16.21 -5.80 28.19
C LEU A 52 -16.48 -6.44 26.82
N ALA A 53 -17.47 -7.35 26.74
CA ALA A 53 -17.88 -7.98 25.49
C ALA A 53 -18.40 -6.95 24.47
N GLU A 54 -19.21 -5.99 24.91
CA GLU A 54 -19.68 -4.87 24.08
C GLU A 54 -18.51 -4.04 23.53
N ALA A 55 -17.52 -3.71 24.38
CA ALA A 55 -16.35 -2.96 23.95
C ALA A 55 -15.48 -3.74 22.94
N VAL A 56 -15.33 -5.05 23.13
CA VAL A 56 -14.64 -5.94 22.18
C VAL A 56 -15.38 -6.02 20.86
N HIS A 57 -16.71 -6.15 20.90
CA HIS A 57 -17.53 -6.16 19.69
C HIS A 57 -17.41 -4.83 18.94
N ALA A 58 -17.50 -3.71 19.65
CA ALA A 58 -17.39 -2.38 19.08
C ALA A 58 -16.05 -2.16 18.36
N ILE A 59 -14.92 -2.45 19.00
CA ILE A 59 -13.61 -2.22 18.37
C ILE A 59 -13.41 -3.11 17.14
N ARG A 60 -13.88 -4.36 17.17
CA ARG A 60 -13.81 -5.27 16.00
C ARG A 60 -14.64 -4.77 14.82
N THR A 61 -15.84 -4.24 15.10
CA THR A 61 -16.68 -3.64 14.06
C THR A 61 -15.98 -2.46 13.41
N LEU A 62 -15.37 -1.57 14.20
CA LEU A 62 -14.63 -0.43 13.68
C LEU A 62 -13.41 -0.88 12.84
N GLU A 63 -12.62 -1.85 13.32
CA GLU A 63 -11.45 -2.36 12.60
C GLU A 63 -11.80 -2.99 11.25
N LYS A 64 -12.91 -3.74 11.22
CA LYS A 64 -13.45 -4.30 9.98
C LYS A 64 -13.84 -3.19 9.00
N SER A 65 -14.48 -2.13 9.47
CA SER A 65 -14.91 -1.01 8.63
C SER A 65 -13.76 -0.10 8.18
N ASP A 66 -12.62 -0.11 8.87
CA ASP A 66 -11.40 0.64 8.48
C ASP A 66 -10.54 -0.10 7.45
N SER A 67 -10.85 -1.38 7.18
CA SER A 67 -10.08 -2.20 6.22
C SER A 67 -10.17 -1.64 4.81
N LEU A 68 -9.02 -1.44 4.19
CA LEU A 68 -8.85 -0.87 2.86
C LEU A 68 -8.11 -1.85 1.97
N GLU A 69 -8.76 -2.30 0.90
CA GLU A 69 -8.13 -3.13 -0.14
C GLU A 69 -8.00 -2.33 -1.44
N VAL A 70 -6.83 -2.37 -2.09
CA VAL A 70 -6.53 -1.66 -3.34
C VAL A 70 -5.84 -2.60 -4.32
N GLU A 71 -6.19 -2.53 -5.60
CA GLU A 71 -5.48 -3.27 -6.64
C GLU A 71 -4.18 -2.53 -7.04
N LEU A 72 -3.06 -3.25 -7.04
CA LEU A 72 -1.77 -2.72 -7.49
C LEU A 72 -1.32 -3.44 -8.77
N ALA A 73 -1.25 -2.66 -9.86
CA ALA A 73 -0.66 -3.14 -11.10
C ALA A 73 0.88 -3.22 -10.98
N LEU A 74 1.44 -4.39 -11.31
CA LEU A 74 2.87 -4.65 -11.34
C LEU A 74 3.32 -5.08 -12.74
N SER A 75 4.51 -4.63 -13.11
CA SER A 75 5.18 -5.17 -14.28
C SER A 75 5.64 -6.61 -14.00
N PRO A 76 5.78 -7.46 -15.03
CA PRO A 76 6.36 -8.79 -14.86
C PRO A 76 7.83 -8.77 -14.41
N GLY A 77 8.56 -7.67 -14.59
CA GLY A 77 9.89 -7.49 -14.01
C GLY A 77 9.81 -7.30 -12.50
N ASP A 78 9.00 -6.33 -12.06
CA ASP A 78 8.78 -6.01 -10.65
C ASP A 78 8.27 -7.24 -9.87
N ALA A 79 7.40 -8.04 -10.48
CA ALA A 79 6.87 -9.26 -9.85
C ALA A 79 7.94 -10.35 -9.67
N ARG A 80 8.90 -10.46 -10.61
CA ARG A 80 10.02 -11.42 -10.55
C ARG A 80 11.06 -10.99 -9.53
N ASP A 81 11.51 -9.74 -9.60
CA ASP A 81 12.63 -9.26 -8.78
C ASP A 81 12.20 -8.87 -7.36
N GLY A 82 10.90 -8.65 -7.16
CA GLY A 82 10.36 -8.03 -5.96
C GLY A 82 10.60 -6.53 -5.95
N VAL A 83 9.76 -5.81 -5.21
CA VAL A 83 9.84 -4.34 -5.15
C VAL A 83 9.26 -3.82 -3.83
N THR A 84 9.77 -2.69 -3.35
CA THR A 84 9.09 -1.94 -2.29
C THR A 84 8.36 -0.76 -2.92
N ARG A 85 7.06 -0.64 -2.67
CA ARG A 85 6.25 0.47 -3.19
C ARG A 85 5.49 1.18 -2.08
N THR A 86 5.45 2.50 -2.17
CA THR A 86 4.51 3.32 -1.41
C THR A 86 3.25 3.50 -2.24
N VAL A 87 2.09 3.19 -1.67
CA VAL A 87 0.78 3.40 -2.30
C VAL A 87 -0.01 4.39 -1.47
N THR A 88 -0.51 5.43 -2.12
CA THR A 88 -1.43 6.42 -1.53
C THR A 88 -2.82 6.18 -2.06
N HIS A 89 -3.79 5.92 -1.17
CA HIS A 89 -5.18 5.73 -1.56
C HIS A 89 -6.11 6.30 -0.50
N ARG A 90 -7.09 7.12 -0.91
CA ARG A 90 -8.03 7.84 -0.02
C ARG A 90 -7.33 8.61 1.13
N GLY A 91 -6.17 9.21 0.83
CA GLY A 91 -5.35 9.94 1.80
C GLY A 91 -4.58 9.07 2.80
N ARG A 92 -4.69 7.73 2.70
CA ARG A 92 -3.90 6.76 3.48
C ARG A 92 -2.67 6.38 2.68
N ASN A 93 -1.51 6.37 3.34
CA ASN A 93 -0.23 5.97 2.75
C ASN A 93 0.20 4.64 3.34
N GLY A 94 0.49 3.66 2.48
CA GLY A 94 0.99 2.35 2.89
C GLY A 94 2.30 2.03 2.20
N LEU A 95 3.26 1.52 2.95
CA LEU A 95 4.51 0.97 2.40
C LEU A 95 4.35 -0.53 2.26
N PHE A 96 4.53 -1.06 1.05
CA PHE A 96 4.33 -2.48 0.74
C PHE A 96 5.65 -3.08 0.29
N ARG A 97 6.04 -4.19 0.93
CA ARG A 97 7.17 -5.00 0.51
C ARG A 97 6.65 -6.19 -0.30
N ILE A 98 6.87 -6.13 -1.60
CA ILE A 98 6.47 -7.15 -2.56
C ILE A 98 7.65 -8.08 -2.76
N LEU A 99 7.44 -9.36 -2.47
CA LEU A 99 8.51 -10.36 -2.55
C LEU A 99 8.76 -10.75 -4.02
N PRO A 100 9.99 -11.20 -4.34
CA PRO A 100 10.27 -11.87 -5.60
C PRO A 100 9.26 -12.98 -5.88
N ASP A 101 9.01 -13.23 -7.16
CA ASP A 101 8.07 -14.23 -7.67
C ASP A 101 6.62 -14.10 -7.12
N SER A 102 6.21 -12.89 -6.76
CA SER A 102 4.82 -12.62 -6.34
C SER A 102 3.85 -12.86 -7.49
N ALA A 103 2.77 -13.60 -7.23
CA ALA A 103 1.74 -13.91 -8.23
C ALA A 103 0.60 -12.88 -8.25
N SER A 104 -0.13 -12.80 -9.38
CA SER A 104 -1.41 -12.09 -9.44
C SER A 104 -2.40 -12.68 -8.41
N GLY A 105 -3.18 -11.83 -7.76
CA GLY A 105 -4.09 -12.17 -6.67
C GLY A 105 -3.44 -12.24 -5.29
N THR A 106 -2.11 -12.14 -5.20
CA THR A 106 -1.42 -12.10 -3.89
C THR A 106 -1.87 -10.88 -3.10
N ARG A 107 -2.28 -11.11 -1.86
CA ARG A 107 -2.64 -10.06 -0.89
C ARG A 107 -1.45 -9.71 -0.01
N ILE A 108 -1.11 -8.43 0.06
CA ILE A 108 0.00 -7.93 0.86
C ILE A 108 -0.46 -6.77 1.71
N ALA A 109 -0.26 -6.87 3.03
CA ALA A 109 -0.55 -5.79 3.96
C ALA A 109 0.56 -4.73 3.95
N ALA A 110 0.21 -3.47 4.24
CA ALA A 110 1.16 -2.40 4.45
C ALA A 110 1.97 -2.65 5.72
N ILE A 111 3.24 -2.28 5.68
CA ILE A 111 4.13 -2.33 6.84
C ILE A 111 3.62 -1.34 7.89
N GLY A 112 3.34 -1.85 9.09
CA GLY A 112 2.83 -1.06 10.22
C GLY A 112 1.32 -0.79 10.18
N ASP A 113 0.64 -1.18 9.09
CA ASP A 113 -0.80 -0.95 8.93
C ASP A 113 -1.50 -2.15 8.26
N PRO A 114 -1.84 -3.19 9.04
CA PRO A 114 -2.42 -4.42 8.49
C PRO A 114 -3.82 -4.24 7.90
N ALA A 115 -4.51 -3.14 8.22
CA ALA A 115 -5.82 -2.83 7.67
C ALA A 115 -5.72 -2.27 6.23
N PHE A 116 -4.54 -1.83 5.78
CA PHE A 116 -4.32 -1.42 4.39
C PHE A 116 -3.65 -2.56 3.61
N THR A 117 -4.40 -3.21 2.74
CA THR A 117 -3.95 -4.34 1.91
C THR A 117 -3.95 -3.95 0.43
N ILE A 118 -2.97 -4.47 -0.32
CA ILE A 118 -2.99 -4.48 -1.78
C ILE A 118 -3.27 -5.88 -2.31
N VAL A 119 -3.92 -5.95 -3.47
CA VAL A 119 -4.03 -7.16 -4.30
C VAL A 119 -3.18 -6.94 -5.55
N ILE A 120 -2.22 -7.83 -5.79
CA ILE A 120 -1.33 -7.72 -6.96
C ILE A 120 -2.09 -8.09 -8.24
N ARG A 121 -1.96 -7.28 -9.28
CA ARG A 121 -2.30 -7.63 -10.66
C ARG A 121 -1.06 -7.47 -11.54
N ILE A 122 -0.57 -8.58 -12.10
CA ILE A 122 0.56 -8.54 -13.03
C ILE A 122 0.05 -8.19 -14.43
N GLU A 123 0.63 -7.15 -15.03
CA GLU A 123 0.31 -6.74 -16.39
C GLU A 123 0.87 -7.75 -17.41
N ALA A 124 0.11 -8.05 -18.46
CA ALA A 124 0.62 -8.85 -19.55
C ALA A 124 1.70 -8.07 -20.30
N GLN A 125 2.85 -8.70 -20.60
CA GLN A 125 3.83 -8.07 -21.49
C GLN A 125 3.20 -7.94 -22.88
N THR A 126 2.84 -6.74 -23.30
CA THR A 126 2.87 -6.43 -24.72
C THR A 126 4.33 -6.54 -25.13
N GLN A 127 4.64 -7.55 -25.96
CA GLN A 127 5.94 -7.69 -26.61
C GLN A 127 6.18 -6.46 -27.50
N THR A 128 6.65 -5.37 -26.90
CA THR A 128 7.46 -4.41 -27.63
C THR A 128 8.84 -5.03 -27.63
N SER A 129 9.16 -5.77 -28.69
CA SER A 129 10.49 -6.31 -28.94
C SER A 129 11.51 -5.17 -28.80
N ALA A 130 12.19 -5.12 -27.66
CA ALA A 130 13.35 -4.26 -27.49
C ALA A 130 14.34 -4.66 -28.60
N PRO A 131 14.98 -3.71 -29.29
CA PRO A 131 16.04 -4.03 -30.23
C PRO A 131 17.09 -4.83 -29.45
N THR A 132 17.37 -6.04 -29.92
CA THR A 132 18.32 -6.98 -29.32
C THR A 132 19.59 -6.22 -28.91
N THR A 133 20.10 -6.47 -27.71
CA THR A 133 21.26 -5.76 -27.15
C THR A 133 22.47 -5.79 -28.09
N GLU A 134 22.61 -6.86 -28.88
CA GLU A 134 23.61 -6.98 -29.97
C GLU A 134 23.42 -5.93 -31.08
N ALA A 135 22.19 -5.64 -31.49
CA ALA A 135 21.90 -4.62 -32.50
C ALA A 135 22.18 -3.20 -31.96
N GLY A 136 21.89 -2.95 -30.68
CA GLY A 136 22.22 -1.70 -30.01
C GLY A 136 23.72 -1.50 -29.85
N LEU A 137 24.45 -2.56 -29.46
CA LEU A 137 25.90 -2.52 -29.31
C LEU A 137 26.62 -2.38 -30.65
N ASN A 138 26.22 -3.14 -31.67
CA ASN A 138 26.81 -3.03 -33.01
C ASN A 138 26.57 -1.65 -33.62
N ARG A 139 25.38 -1.07 -33.43
CA ARG A 139 25.09 0.31 -33.84
C ARG A 139 25.97 1.32 -33.11
N PHE A 140 26.14 1.17 -31.80
CA PHE A 140 27.04 2.02 -31.02
C PHE A 140 28.50 1.88 -31.49
N VAL A 141 28.97 0.66 -31.74
CA VAL A 141 30.34 0.40 -32.22
C VAL A 141 30.54 1.01 -33.61
N ASP A 142 29.57 0.89 -34.52
CA ASP A 142 29.66 1.52 -35.84
C ASP A 142 29.72 3.05 -35.74
N ASP A 143 28.83 3.66 -34.96
CA ASP A 143 28.78 5.12 -34.81
C ASP A 143 30.02 5.66 -34.07
N PHE A 144 30.52 4.92 -33.07
CA PHE A 144 31.55 5.38 -32.14
C PHE A 144 32.97 4.94 -32.50
N VAL A 145 33.15 3.89 -33.31
CA VAL A 145 34.49 3.44 -33.75
C VAL A 145 34.75 3.87 -35.18
N LYS A 146 33.74 3.78 -36.08
CA LYS A 146 33.94 4.07 -37.51
C LYS A 146 33.70 5.53 -37.89
N GLY A 147 32.92 6.29 -37.12
CA GLY A 147 32.74 7.72 -37.38
C GLY A 147 34.01 8.52 -37.08
N SER A 148 34.53 9.34 -38.00
CA SER A 148 35.72 10.15 -37.70
C SER A 148 35.45 11.16 -36.57
N PRO A 149 36.46 11.55 -35.77
CA PRO A 149 36.28 12.53 -34.68
C PRO A 149 35.59 13.83 -35.14
N THR A 150 35.88 14.28 -36.36
CA THR A 150 35.27 15.46 -36.99
C THR A 150 33.78 15.28 -37.27
N ALA A 151 33.35 14.09 -37.69
CA ALA A 151 31.93 13.78 -37.93
C ALA A 151 31.12 13.81 -36.63
N ARG A 152 31.71 13.37 -35.50
CA ARG A 152 31.09 13.37 -34.18
C ARG A 152 30.89 14.80 -33.65
N LEU A 153 31.92 15.65 -33.78
CA LEU A 153 31.85 17.06 -33.39
C LEU A 153 30.74 17.80 -34.16
N ALA A 154 30.63 17.56 -35.47
CA ALA A 154 29.60 18.16 -36.32
C ALA A 154 28.18 17.69 -35.94
N GLY A 155 28.01 16.43 -35.52
CA GLY A 155 26.75 15.93 -34.99
C GLY A 155 26.34 16.64 -33.70
N TRP A 156 27.30 16.88 -32.81
CA TRP A 156 27.06 17.55 -31.52
C TRP A 156 26.67 19.02 -31.68
N LEU A 157 27.36 19.74 -32.56
CA LEU A 157 27.05 21.14 -32.89
C LEU A 157 25.66 21.30 -33.54
N ARG A 158 25.23 20.35 -34.37
CA ARG A 158 23.86 20.35 -34.94
C ARG A 158 22.80 20.08 -33.87
N LYS A 159 23.04 19.14 -32.97
CA LYS A 159 22.09 18.78 -31.91
C LYS A 159 21.90 19.91 -30.89
N ALA A 160 22.96 20.63 -30.55
CA ALA A 160 22.89 21.81 -29.68
C ALA A 160 22.10 22.98 -30.31
N ARG A 161 22.13 23.10 -31.64
CA ARG A 161 21.46 24.19 -32.38
C ARG A 161 20.00 23.90 -32.70
N SER A 162 19.55 22.65 -32.64
CA SER A 162 18.13 22.26 -32.78
C SER A 162 17.37 22.23 -31.44
N ALA A 163 18.03 22.54 -30.32
CA ALA A 163 17.44 22.61 -28.99
C ALA A 163 17.26 24.06 -28.48
N ALA A 164 17.50 25.05 -29.35
CA ALA A 164 17.24 26.48 -29.14
C ALA A 164 16.25 26.96 -30.21
#